data_AF-A0A7V2GDP5-F1
#
_entry.id   AF-A0A7V2GDP5-F1
#
_cell.length_a   1.000
_cell.length_b   1.000
_cell.length_c   1.000
_cell.angle_alpha   90.00
_cell.angle_beta   90.00
_cell.angle_gamma   90.00
#
_symmetry.space_group_name_H-M   'P 1'
#
loop_
_entity.id
_entity.type
_entity.pdbx_description
1 polymer ?
#
loop_
_entity_poly.entity_id
_entity_poly.type
_entity_poly.pdbx_seq_one_letter_code
_entity_poly.pdbx_strand_id
1 'polypeptide(L)'
;MRIYPVEGRLSNSYIIEEDNCFFVVDVALCGEKYVIGYIHDVLGELVNKVRFVVCTHDDYDHSGGIHAPARECGADVALPYVSHLLARKLWNNPLGAFYRPVTAAKESLKPRMWRMYLNPFRGRK
;
A
#
# COMPACT_ATOMS: atom_id res chain seq x y z
N MET A 1 -20.11 7.77 -4.81
CA MET A 1 -18.89 7.47 -4.03
C MET A 1 -19.19 6.59 -2.81
N ARG A 2 -18.52 5.45 -2.68
CA ARG A 2 -18.48 4.61 -1.45
C ARG A 2 -17.02 4.38 -1.05
N ILE A 3 -16.75 4.25 0.25
CA ILE A 3 -15.38 4.07 0.78
C ILE A 3 -15.35 2.81 1.63
N TYR A 4 -14.44 1.90 1.30
CA TYR A 4 -14.22 0.64 2.00
C TYR A 4 -12.85 0.68 2.69
N PRO A 5 -12.79 0.69 4.03
CA PRO A 5 -11.54 0.58 4.75
C PRO A 5 -11.05 -0.88 4.71
N VAL A 6 -9.80 -1.06 4.27
CA VAL A 6 -9.07 -2.32 4.37
C VAL A 6 -8.09 -2.17 5.52
N GLU A 7 -8.48 -2.70 6.67
CA GLU A 7 -7.72 -2.53 7.90
C GLU A 7 -6.37 -3.25 7.84
N GLY A 8 -5.30 -2.46 8.00
CA GLY A 8 -3.93 -2.92 8.03
C GLY A 8 -3.25 -2.58 9.35
N ARG A 9 -2.19 -3.32 9.72
CA ARG A 9 -1.40 -2.98 10.92
C ARG A 9 -0.39 -1.84 10.74
N LEU A 10 0.12 -1.64 9.52
CA LEU A 10 1.09 -0.59 9.20
C LEU A 10 0.33 0.70 8.89
N SER A 11 -0.53 0.62 7.88
CA SER A 11 -1.53 1.63 7.54
C SER A 11 -2.83 0.94 7.15
N ASN A 12 -3.92 1.70 7.17
CA ASN A 12 -5.14 1.29 6.50
C ASN A 12 -5.02 1.64 5.02
N SER A 13 -5.49 0.73 4.17
CA SER A 13 -5.76 1.03 2.77
C SER A 13 -7.23 1.41 2.62
N TYR A 14 -7.56 2.22 1.62
CA TYR A 14 -8.94 2.57 1.31
C TYR A 14 -9.24 2.23 -0.13
N ILE A 15 -10.35 1.56 -0.37
CA ILE A 15 -10.90 1.36 -1.71
C ILE A 15 -12.07 2.34 -1.85
N ILE A 16 -11.97 3.25 -2.80
CA ILE A 16 -13.01 4.22 -3.12
C ILE A 16 -13.68 3.76 -4.40
N GLU A 17 -14.99 3.54 -4.34
CA GLU A 17 -15.81 3.18 -5.49
C GLU A 17 -16.56 4.39 -6.01
N GLU A 18 -16.35 4.69 -7.29
CA GLU A 18 -17.01 5.76 -8.02
C GLU A 18 -17.11 5.37 -9.50
N ASP A 19 -18.25 5.65 -10.12
CA ASP A 19 -18.52 5.38 -11.55
C ASP A 19 -18.12 3.96 -12.01
N ASN A 20 -18.47 2.95 -11.19
CA ASN A 20 -18.17 1.53 -11.43
C ASN A 20 -16.66 1.21 -11.58
N CYS A 21 -15.82 2.08 -11.01
CA CYS A 21 -14.37 1.93 -10.94
C CYS A 21 -13.92 1.99 -9.47
N PHE A 22 -12.72 1.46 -9.22
CA PHE A 22 -12.07 1.54 -7.93
C PHE A 22 -10.83 2.41 -7.97
N PHE A 23 -10.63 3.16 -6.89
CA PHE A 23 -9.42 3.90 -6.57
C PHE A 23 -8.87 3.35 -5.26
N VAL A 24 -7.61 2.93 -5.26
CA VAL A 24 -6.96 2.42 -4.05
C VAL A 24 -6.08 3.51 -3.47
N VAL A 25 -6.24 3.80 -2.18
CA VAL A 25 -5.42 4.75 -1.44
C VAL A 25 -4.61 4.00 -0.40
N ASP A 26 -3.31 4.22 -0.42
CA ASP A 26 -2.29 3.61 0.44
C ASP A 26 -2.21 2.09 0.33
N VAL A 27 -1.01 1.56 0.15
CA VAL A 27 -0.75 0.14 0.21
C VAL A 27 0.58 -0.06 0.93
N ALA A 28 0.50 -0.58 2.14
CA ALA A 28 1.69 -0.92 2.92
C ALA A 28 2.57 -1.95 2.20
N LEU A 29 3.86 -1.98 2.53
CA LEU A 29 4.77 -3.03 2.07
C LEU A 29 4.22 -4.44 2.36
N CYS A 30 4.16 -5.29 1.33
CA CYS A 30 3.55 -6.62 1.37
C CYS A 30 2.04 -6.62 1.74
N GLY A 31 1.38 -5.47 1.60
CA GLY A 31 -0.03 -5.22 1.86
C GLY A 31 -0.94 -5.48 0.67
N GLU A 32 -0.38 -5.64 -0.53
CA GLU A 32 -1.11 -5.79 -1.80
C GLU A 32 -2.17 -6.89 -1.75
N LYS A 33 -1.84 -8.04 -1.15
CA LYS A 33 -2.74 -9.19 -1.00
C LYS A 33 -4.01 -8.88 -0.22
N TYR A 34 -3.96 -7.91 0.70
CA TYR A 34 -5.14 -7.50 1.47
C TYR A 34 -6.09 -6.66 0.63
N VAL A 35 -5.54 -5.75 -0.18
CA VAL A 35 -6.35 -4.92 -1.08
C VAL A 35 -6.98 -5.79 -2.17
N ILE A 36 -6.16 -6.59 -2.85
CA ILE A 36 -6.61 -7.48 -3.92
C ILE A 36 -7.63 -8.50 -3.38
N GLY A 37 -7.31 -9.14 -2.26
CA GLY A 37 -8.20 -10.09 -1.60
C GLY A 37 -9.50 -9.44 -1.13
N TYR A 38 -9.48 -8.19 -0.64
CA TYR A 38 -10.71 -7.50 -0.25
C TYR A 38 -11.62 -7.23 -1.47
N ILE A 39 -11.05 -6.78 -2.59
CA ILE A 39 -11.82 -6.54 -3.82
C ILE A 39 -12.46 -7.84 -4.32
N HIS A 40 -11.66 -8.92 -4.38
CA HIS A 40 -12.14 -10.20 -4.90
C HIS A 40 -13.08 -10.93 -3.92
N ASP A 41 -12.65 -11.13 -2.68
CA ASP A 41 -13.32 -12.01 -1.73
C ASP A 41 -14.45 -11.32 -0.94
N VAL A 42 -14.32 -10.01 -0.68
CA VAL A 42 -15.29 -9.25 0.14
C VAL A 42 -16.27 -8.49 -0.74
N LEU A 43 -15.77 -7.77 -1.75
CA LEU A 43 -16.63 -7.03 -2.68
C LEU A 43 -17.19 -7.93 -3.79
N GLY A 44 -16.59 -9.10 -4.05
CA GLY A 44 -17.04 -10.01 -5.12
C GLY A 44 -16.78 -9.44 -6.52
N GLU A 45 -15.78 -8.56 -6.64
CA GLU A 45 -15.59 -7.71 -7.81
C GLU A 45 -14.27 -8.01 -8.52
N LEU A 46 -14.20 -7.62 -9.80
CA LEU A 46 -13.01 -7.83 -10.60
C LEU A 46 -11.94 -6.78 -10.27
N VAL A 47 -10.72 -7.24 -10.05
CA VAL A 47 -9.55 -6.38 -9.76
C VAL A 47 -9.24 -5.40 -10.90
N ASN A 48 -9.62 -5.72 -12.15
CA ASN A 48 -9.47 -4.82 -13.30
C ASN A 48 -10.39 -3.59 -13.26
N LYS A 49 -11.31 -3.49 -12.29
CA LYS A 49 -12.07 -2.27 -12.01
C LYS A 49 -11.20 -1.21 -11.33
N VAL A 50 -10.05 -1.58 -10.76
CA VAL A 50 -9.11 -0.60 -10.20
C VAL A 50 -8.47 0.19 -11.33
N ARG A 51 -8.66 1.52 -11.31
CA ARG A 51 -8.09 2.44 -12.33
C ARG A 51 -6.86 3.16 -11.85
N PHE A 52 -6.81 3.44 -10.55
CA PHE A 52 -5.73 4.22 -9.94
C PHE A 52 -5.37 3.66 -8.57
N VAL A 53 -4.06 3.60 -8.31
CA VAL A 53 -3.50 3.34 -6.98
C VAL A 53 -2.67 4.56 -6.58
N VAL A 54 -3.03 5.19 -5.48
CA VAL A 54 -2.38 6.39 -4.95
C VAL A 54 -1.85 6.13 -3.55
N CYS A 55 -0.81 6.84 -3.13
CA CYS A 55 -0.44 6.94 -1.72
C CYS A 55 -0.51 8.39 -1.22
N THR A 56 -0.82 8.54 0.06
CA THR A 56 -0.89 9.81 0.78
C THR A 56 0.51 10.38 1.02
N HIS A 57 1.48 9.51 1.29
CA HIS A 57 2.89 9.82 1.46
C HIS A 57 3.76 8.60 1.11
N ASP A 58 5.06 8.78 1.08
CA ASP A 58 6.04 7.86 0.48
C ASP A 58 6.83 7.01 1.49
N ASP A 59 6.31 6.89 2.71
CA ASP A 59 6.86 5.96 3.68
C ASP A 59 6.39 4.52 3.37
N TYR A 60 7.24 3.54 3.69
CA TYR A 60 7.04 2.13 3.29
C TYR A 60 5.74 1.52 3.80
N ASP A 61 5.19 2.05 4.88
CA ASP A 61 3.90 1.67 5.45
C ASP A 61 2.70 2.18 4.64
N HIS A 62 2.87 3.13 3.71
CA HIS A 62 1.80 3.67 2.86
C HIS A 62 2.04 3.51 1.36
N SER A 63 3.30 3.54 0.90
CA SER A 63 3.65 3.39 -0.52
C SER A 63 4.35 2.08 -0.85
N GLY A 64 4.75 1.30 0.15
CA GLY A 64 5.63 0.14 -0.05
C GLY A 64 5.05 -0.97 -0.91
N GLY A 65 3.73 -1.06 -1.03
CA GLY A 65 3.03 -2.08 -1.79
C GLY A 65 2.31 -1.60 -3.04
N ILE A 66 2.27 -0.29 -3.36
CA ILE A 66 1.34 0.27 -4.36
C ILE A 66 1.54 -0.24 -5.79
N HIS A 67 2.78 -0.61 -6.14
CA HIS A 67 3.11 -1.06 -7.49
C HIS A 67 2.58 -2.46 -7.81
N ALA A 68 2.48 -3.33 -6.81
CA ALA A 68 1.99 -4.69 -7.01
C ALA A 68 0.51 -4.75 -7.42
N PRO A 69 -0.45 -4.14 -6.68
CA PRO A 69 -1.85 -4.13 -7.08
C PRO A 69 -2.05 -3.31 -8.35
N ALA A 70 -1.30 -2.21 -8.56
CA ALA A 70 -1.40 -1.47 -9.82
C ALA A 70 -1.03 -2.33 -11.03
N ARG A 71 0.06 -3.09 -10.94
CA ARG A 71 0.48 -4.02 -12.00
C ARG A 71 -0.55 -5.14 -12.22
N GLU A 72 -1.06 -5.74 -11.15
CA GLU A 72 -2.03 -6.84 -11.25
C GLU A 72 -3.39 -6.38 -11.78
N CYS A 73 -3.79 -5.16 -11.49
CA CYS A 73 -5.05 -4.59 -11.95
C CYS A 73 -4.96 -3.91 -13.33
N GLY A 74 -3.75 -3.63 -13.82
CA GLY A 74 -3.54 -2.78 -15.00
C GLY A 74 -3.91 -1.32 -14.74
N ALA A 75 -3.68 -0.84 -13.52
CA ALA A 75 -4.03 0.50 -13.05
C ALA A 75 -2.83 1.46 -13.09
N ASP A 76 -3.11 2.75 -13.16
CA ASP A 76 -2.10 3.80 -13.04
C ASP A 76 -1.67 4.01 -11.58
N VAL A 77 -0.42 4.47 -11.38
CA VAL A 77 0.12 4.79 -10.06
C VAL A 77 0.27 6.30 -9.93
N ALA A 78 -0.33 6.87 -8.87
CA ALA A 78 -0.12 8.26 -8.49
C ALA A 78 0.72 8.33 -7.21
N LEU A 79 1.84 9.07 -7.29
CA LEU A 79 2.73 9.32 -6.17
C LEU A 79 2.77 10.82 -5.87
N PRO A 80 2.94 11.21 -4.60
CA PRO A 80 3.21 12.60 -4.26
C PRO A 80 4.42 13.14 -5.04
N TYR A 81 4.36 14.39 -5.48
CA TYR A 81 5.42 15.00 -6.32
C TYR A 81 6.83 14.89 -5.70
N VAL A 82 6.92 15.07 -4.38
CA VAL A 82 8.20 15.05 -3.65
C VAL A 82 8.76 13.63 -3.50
N SER A 83 7.97 12.59 -3.75
CA SER A 83 8.39 11.19 -3.64
C SER A 83 9.61 10.86 -4.48
N HIS A 84 9.71 11.48 -5.66
CA HIS A 84 10.80 11.29 -6.62
C HIS A 84 12.03 12.17 -6.33
N LEU A 85 11.90 13.17 -5.46
CA LEU A 85 12.95 14.16 -5.20
C LEU A 85 13.80 13.75 -4.00
N LEU A 86 14.61 12.70 -4.16
CA LEU A 86 15.55 12.19 -3.15
C LEU A 86 16.44 13.29 -2.55
N ALA A 87 16.98 14.17 -3.40
CA ALA A 87 17.82 15.28 -2.95
C ALA A 87 17.07 16.25 -2.00
N ARG A 88 15.79 16.52 -2.28
CA ARG A 88 14.96 17.41 -1.46
C ARG A 88 14.59 16.77 -0.12
N LYS A 89 14.38 15.45 -0.09
CA LYS A 89 14.17 14.69 1.14
C LYS A 89 15.41 14.70 2.03
N LEU A 90 16.57 14.45 1.44
CA LEU A 90 17.85 14.46 2.15
C LEU A 90 18.19 15.85 2.70
N TRP A 91 17.93 16.90 1.93
CA TRP A 91 18.19 18.27 2.38
C TRP A 91 17.28 18.70 3.53
N ASN A 92 15.99 18.35 3.46
CA ASN A 92 15.02 18.73 4.48
C ASN A 92 15.10 17.86 5.74
N ASN A 93 15.51 16.60 5.62
CA ASN A 93 15.61 15.67 6.74
C ASN A 93 16.73 14.62 6.52
N PRO A 94 18.00 14.99 6.73
CA PRO A 94 19.12 14.08 6.49
C PRO A 94 19.12 12.89 7.45
N LEU A 95 18.71 13.10 8.71
CA LEU A 95 18.55 12.02 9.69
C LEU A 95 17.43 11.05 9.30
N GLY A 96 16.39 11.55 8.61
CA GLY A 96 15.27 10.79 8.04
C GLY A 96 15.69 9.61 7.19
N ALA A 97 16.71 9.81 6.36
CA ALA A 97 17.25 8.75 5.51
C ALA A 97 17.87 7.60 6.33
N PHE A 98 18.27 7.85 7.57
CA PHE A 98 18.87 6.83 8.44
C PHE A 98 17.86 6.21 9.41
N TYR A 99 17.09 7.00 10.15
CA TYR A 99 16.22 6.43 11.18
C TYR A 99 15.01 5.69 10.59
N ARG A 100 14.42 6.17 9.48
CA ARG A 100 13.24 5.54 8.86
C ARG A 100 13.47 4.08 8.45
N PRO A 101 14.54 3.73 7.72
CA PRO A 101 14.81 2.32 7.40
C PRO A 101 15.11 1.49 8.64
N VAL A 102 15.82 2.05 9.64
CA VAL A 102 16.09 1.35 10.91
C VAL A 102 14.81 1.06 11.67
N THR A 103 13.89 2.04 11.79
CA THR A 103 12.60 1.84 12.45
C THR A 103 11.72 0.87 11.68
N ALA A 104 11.70 0.94 10.35
CA ALA A 104 10.95 0.00 9.51
C ALA A 104 11.48 -1.44 9.67
N ALA A 105 12.81 -1.63 9.66
CA ALA A 105 13.44 -2.91 9.90
C ALA A 105 13.13 -3.45 11.32
N LYS A 106 13.15 -2.58 12.33
CA LYS A 106 12.79 -2.97 13.70
C LYS A 106 11.31 -3.38 13.81
N GLU A 107 10.41 -2.70 13.11
CA GLU A 107 9.00 -3.10 13.09
C GLU A 107 8.79 -4.42 12.33
N SER A 108 9.48 -4.64 11.21
CA SER A 108 9.33 -5.86 10.40
C SER A 108 9.68 -7.15 11.16
N LEU A 109 10.59 -7.06 12.14
CA LEU A 109 10.95 -8.17 13.03
C LEU A 109 9.87 -8.52 14.07
N LYS A 110 8.82 -7.70 14.23
CA LYS A 110 7.77 -8.02 15.22
C LYS A 110 6.93 -9.21 14.76
N PRO A 111 6.58 -10.17 15.64
CA PRO A 111 5.80 -11.36 15.29
C PRO A 111 4.46 -11.06 14.58
N ARG A 112 3.85 -9.92 14.90
CA ARG A 112 2.62 -9.43 14.27
C ARG A 112 2.80 -8.99 12.82
N MET A 113 3.95 -8.42 12.48
CA MET A 113 4.30 -8.05 11.10
C MET A 113 4.47 -9.29 10.25
N TRP A 114 5.10 -10.33 10.81
CA TRP A 114 5.16 -11.63 10.17
C TRP A 114 3.77 -12.20 9.91
N ARG A 115 2.92 -12.25 10.94
CA ARG A 115 1.56 -12.80 10.84
C ARG A 115 0.74 -12.12 9.74
N MET A 116 0.88 -10.81 9.59
CA MET A 116 0.10 -10.02 8.63
C MET A 116 0.77 -9.90 7.26
N TYR A 117 1.93 -9.28 7.19
CA TYR A 117 2.51 -8.87 5.91
C TYR A 117 3.50 -9.89 5.35
N LEU A 118 4.39 -10.42 6.18
CA LEU A 118 5.56 -11.16 5.68
C LEU A 118 5.37 -12.68 5.54
N ASN A 119 4.34 -13.27 6.15
CA ASN A 119 4.09 -14.71 6.05
C ASN A 119 3.72 -15.11 4.61
N PRO A 120 4.57 -15.88 3.89
CA PRO A 120 4.34 -16.24 2.50
C PRO A 120 3.24 -17.29 2.33
N PHE A 121 2.86 -18.00 3.40
CA PHE A 121 1.84 -19.05 3.36
C PHE A 121 0.42 -18.50 3.50
N ARG A 122 0.24 -17.21 3.81
CA ARG A 122 -1.07 -16.62 4.09
C ARG A 122 -1.94 -16.38 2.83
N GLY A 123 -1.37 -16.47 1.63
CA GLY A 123 -2.07 -16.29 0.34
C GLY A 123 -2.07 -17.52 -0.58
N ARG A 124 -1.61 -18.69 -0.10
CA ARG A 124 -1.72 -19.96 -0.81
C ARG A 124 -3.04 -20.62 -0.41
N LYS A 125 -4.12 -20.31 -1.11
CA LYS A 125 -5.34 -21.11 -1.13
C LYS A 125 -5.77 -21.31 -2.57
#